data_AF-A0A538CUZ9-F1
#
_entry.id   AF-A0A538CUZ9-F1
#
_cell.length_a   1.000
_cell.length_b   1.000
_cell.length_c   1.000
_cell.angle_alpha   90.00
_cell.angle_beta   90.00
_cell.angle_gamma   90.00
#
_symmetry.space_group_name_H-M   'P 1'
#
loop_
_entity.id
_entity.type
_entity.pdbx_description
1 polymer ?
#
loop_
_entity_poly.entity_id
_entity_poly.type
_entity_poly.pdbx_seq_one_letter_code
_entity_poly.pdbx_strand_id
1 'polypeptide(L)'
;MGDAPWGRGGDSSRDGDVALVRLAIEGDRIVDADAEGLERPVAGLRLLEAAAVPGETLAADALANALGQVFQAEPDPARVAVAMSGGVDSAVALLHAGPHAIGVTLRLWIDPVAPDSERACCSPEAVIAARETCHARGLPHVTLDLRDEFRRAVVAPFIRGYARGETP
;
A
#
# COMPACT_ATOMS: atom_id res chain seq x y z
N MET A 1 31.11 -4.81 13.02
CA MET A 1 29.96 -5.32 12.26
C MET A 1 28.81 -5.35 13.24
N GLY A 2 28.24 -4.18 13.52
CA GLY A 2 27.17 -4.04 14.51
C GLY A 2 25.85 -4.45 13.86
N ASP A 3 25.05 -5.23 14.59
CA ASP A 3 23.72 -5.64 14.17
C ASP A 3 22.91 -4.41 13.76
N ALA A 4 22.34 -4.46 12.56
CA ALA A 4 21.57 -3.36 12.00
C ALA A 4 20.30 -3.15 12.86
N PRO A 5 20.08 -1.97 13.47
CA PRO A 5 18.88 -1.67 14.28
C PRO A 5 17.58 -1.59 13.46
N TRP A 6 17.63 -1.91 12.17
CA TRP A 6 16.59 -1.68 11.18
C TRP A 6 15.70 -2.93 11.05
N GLY A 7 14.41 -2.77 11.35
CA GLY A 7 13.46 -3.88 11.38
C GLY A 7 12.78 -4.17 10.04
N ARG A 8 12.50 -3.15 9.23
CA ARG A 8 11.77 -3.28 7.93
C ARG A 8 12.33 -2.32 6.89
N GLY A 9 12.33 -2.74 5.64
CA GLY A 9 12.76 -1.93 4.51
C GLY A 9 11.77 -1.98 3.37
N GLY A 10 11.71 -0.90 2.59
CA GLY A 10 10.94 -0.82 1.36
C GLY A 10 11.74 -0.05 0.32
N ASP A 11 11.55 -0.43 -0.94
CA ASP A 11 12.20 0.16 -2.09
C ASP A 11 11.16 0.60 -3.12
N SER A 12 11.54 1.57 -3.95
CA SER A 12 10.80 1.91 -5.17
C SER A 12 11.81 2.36 -6.21
N SER A 13 11.57 2.00 -7.47
CA SER A 13 12.43 2.37 -8.58
C SER A 13 11.63 2.67 -9.83
N ARG A 14 12.03 3.70 -10.57
CA ARG A 14 11.42 4.07 -11.85
C ARG A 14 12.44 4.77 -12.72
N ASP A 15 12.49 4.43 -14.00
CA ASP A 15 13.33 5.11 -15.02
C ASP A 15 14.82 5.28 -14.64
N GLY A 16 15.35 4.38 -13.82
CA GLY A 16 16.75 4.38 -13.36
C GLY A 16 16.97 5.03 -11.99
N ASP A 17 15.97 5.72 -11.45
CA ASP A 17 15.98 6.29 -10.11
C ASP A 17 15.49 5.28 -9.07
N VAL A 18 16.00 5.39 -7.85
CA VAL A 18 15.69 4.49 -6.73
C VAL A 18 15.53 5.30 -5.44
N ALA A 19 14.53 4.93 -4.64
CA ALA A 19 14.40 5.34 -3.25
C ALA A 19 14.39 4.12 -2.33
N LEU A 20 14.98 4.28 -1.15
CA LEU A 20 15.04 3.25 -0.11
C LEU A 20 14.55 3.86 1.20
N VAL A 21 13.66 3.13 1.87
CA VAL A 21 13.19 3.47 3.21
C VAL A 21 13.54 2.33 4.15
N ARG A 22 14.10 2.64 5.33
CA ARG A 22 14.38 1.70 6.41
C ARG A 22 13.74 2.21 7.69
N LEU A 23 13.02 1.33 8.38
CA LEU A 23 12.27 1.64 9.59
C LEU A 23 12.69 0.69 10.72
N ALA A 24 12.96 1.24 11.89
CA ALA A 24 12.96 0.50 13.15
C ALA A 24 11.60 0.71 13.83
N ILE A 25 10.94 -0.37 14.24
CA ILE A 25 9.53 -0.33 14.67
C ILE A 25 9.38 -1.08 16.00
N GLU A 26 8.70 -0.44 16.95
CA GLU A 26 8.27 -1.03 18.23
C GLU A 26 6.76 -0.91 18.35
N GLY A 27 6.05 -2.05 18.30
CA GLY A 27 4.59 -2.05 18.27
C GLY A 27 4.05 -1.34 17.03
N ASP A 28 3.25 -0.28 17.23
CA ASP A 28 2.69 0.55 16.17
C ASP A 28 3.51 1.83 15.90
N ARG A 29 4.72 1.97 16.49
CA ARG A 29 5.53 3.20 16.38
C ARG A 29 6.84 2.97 15.65
N ILE A 30 7.21 3.96 14.84
CA ILE A 30 8.53 4.04 14.21
C ILE A 30 9.49 4.69 15.20
N VAL A 31 10.48 3.95 15.69
CA VAL A 31 11.47 4.45 16.68
C VAL A 31 12.70 5.05 16.00
N ASP A 32 13.01 4.63 14.79
CA ASP A 32 14.06 5.22 13.95
C ASP A 32 13.70 5.04 12.47
N ALA A 33 14.15 5.96 11.61
CA ALA A 33 13.85 5.94 10.19
C ALA A 33 14.96 6.56 9.35
N ASP A 34 15.30 5.88 8.27
CA ASP A 34 16.03 6.41 7.12
C ASP A 34 15.05 6.46 5.95
N ALA A 35 14.58 7.66 5.61
CA ALA A 35 13.48 7.88 4.68
C ALA A 35 13.59 9.26 3.99
N GLU A 36 14.66 9.46 3.23
CA GLU A 36 14.87 10.67 2.44
C GLU A 36 13.77 10.87 1.38
N GLY A 37 13.48 12.13 1.03
CA GLY A 37 12.46 12.50 0.04
C GLY A 37 11.03 12.63 0.60
N LEU A 38 10.80 12.34 1.88
CA LEU A 38 9.52 12.62 2.55
C LEU A 38 9.42 14.08 3.01
N GLU A 39 8.21 14.66 3.02
CA GLU A 39 8.00 16.06 3.42
C GLU A 39 8.29 16.33 4.91
N ARG A 40 8.31 15.28 5.73
CA ARG A 40 8.65 15.36 7.15
C ARG A 40 9.26 14.05 7.68
N PRO A 41 10.04 14.11 8.78
CA PRO A 41 10.48 12.90 9.47
C PRO A 41 9.31 12.02 9.93
N VAL A 42 9.48 10.71 9.78
CA VAL A 42 8.52 9.70 10.21
C VAL A 42 8.90 9.00 11.53
N ALA A 43 10.13 9.19 12.01
CA ALA A 43 10.53 8.74 13.34
C ALA A 43 9.65 9.41 14.42
N GLY A 44 9.19 8.61 15.38
CA GLY A 44 8.25 9.00 16.44
C GLY A 44 6.76 8.86 16.06
N LEU A 45 6.45 8.70 14.77
CA LEU A 45 5.07 8.52 14.31
C LEU A 45 4.57 7.10 14.53
N ARG A 46 3.25 6.96 14.67
CA ARG A 46 2.56 5.68 14.51
C ARG A 46 2.53 5.27 13.03
N LEU A 47 2.38 3.98 12.74
CA LEU A 47 2.30 3.47 11.37
C LEU A 47 1.19 4.15 10.54
N LEU A 48 0.03 4.38 11.16
CA LEU A 48 -1.09 5.09 10.52
C LEU A 48 -0.77 6.55 10.22
N GLU A 49 -0.05 7.23 11.11
CA GLU A 49 0.35 8.63 10.91
C GLU A 49 1.41 8.74 9.81
N ALA A 50 2.38 7.81 9.80
CA ALA A 50 3.40 7.73 8.76
C ALA A 50 2.80 7.45 7.37
N ALA A 51 1.74 6.64 7.29
CA ALA A 51 1.02 6.36 6.04
C ALA A 51 0.35 7.59 5.41
N ALA A 52 0.17 8.68 6.18
CA ALA A 52 -0.36 9.96 5.69
C ALA A 52 0.74 10.95 5.28
N VAL A 53 2.03 10.60 5.45
CA VAL A 53 3.13 11.51 5.13
C VAL A 53 3.41 11.49 3.62
N PRO A 54 3.22 12.63 2.93
CA PRO A 54 3.59 12.78 1.53
C PRO A 54 5.11 12.91 1.35
N GLY A 55 5.54 12.85 0.10
CA GLY A 55 6.92 13.02 -0.30
C GLY A 55 7.05 12.92 -1.81
N GLU A 56 8.29 12.93 -2.28
CA GLU A 56 8.63 12.52 -3.63
C GLU A 56 8.04 11.12 -3.91
N THR A 57 7.54 10.91 -5.14
CA THR A 57 6.77 9.70 -5.49
C THR A 57 7.50 8.41 -5.11
N LEU A 58 8.80 8.30 -5.44
CA LEU A 58 9.60 7.11 -5.12
C LEU A 58 9.78 6.92 -3.61
N ALA A 59 10.02 8.00 -2.86
CA ALA A 59 10.16 7.94 -1.40
C ALA A 59 8.85 7.52 -0.71
N ALA A 60 7.72 8.09 -1.15
CA ALA A 60 6.40 7.75 -0.62
C ALA A 60 6.00 6.30 -0.97
N ASP A 61 6.37 5.82 -2.16
CA ASP A 61 6.19 4.42 -2.54
C ASP A 61 7.05 3.47 -1.71
N ALA A 62 8.35 3.77 -1.56
CA ALA A 62 9.26 2.99 -0.73
C ALA A 62 8.76 2.91 0.72
N LEU A 63 8.26 4.03 1.27
CA LEU A 63 7.65 4.06 2.60
C LEU A 63 6.44 3.13 2.70
N ALA A 64 5.50 3.15 1.74
CA ALA A 64 4.38 2.22 1.82
C ALA A 64 4.77 0.76 1.60
N ASN A 65 5.78 0.48 0.79
CA ASN A 65 6.28 -0.88 0.65
C ASN A 65 6.90 -1.38 1.97
N ALA A 66 7.54 -0.50 2.74
CA ALA A 66 8.01 -0.81 4.09
C ALA A 66 6.84 -1.01 5.07
N LEU A 67 5.86 -0.10 5.07
CA LEU A 67 4.71 -0.14 5.98
C LEU A 67 3.79 -1.34 5.70
N GLY A 68 3.51 -1.67 4.43
CA GLY A 68 2.59 -2.74 4.04
C GLY A 68 2.97 -4.13 4.58
N GLN A 69 4.25 -4.34 4.94
CA GLN A 69 4.74 -5.58 5.55
C GLN A 69 4.37 -5.74 7.03
N VAL A 70 4.00 -4.65 7.70
CA VAL A 70 3.81 -4.60 9.16
C VAL A 70 2.57 -3.82 9.57
N PHE A 71 1.85 -3.25 8.62
CA PHE A 71 0.79 -2.31 8.91
C PHE A 71 -0.27 -2.94 9.81
N GLN A 72 -0.50 -2.27 10.93
CA GLN A 72 -1.57 -2.53 11.89
C GLN A 72 -2.07 -1.17 12.35
N ALA A 73 -3.36 -1.08 12.64
CA ALA A 73 -3.94 0.09 13.26
C ALA A 73 -4.97 -0.36 14.29
N GLU A 74 -4.98 0.30 15.44
CA GLU A 74 -5.98 0.04 16.48
C GLU A 74 -7.40 0.24 15.93
N PRO A 75 -8.35 -0.67 16.25
CA PRO A 75 -9.74 -0.52 15.86
C PRO A 75 -10.31 0.80 16.34
N ASP A 76 -10.99 1.50 15.45
CA ASP A 76 -11.62 2.79 15.72
C ASP A 76 -13.01 2.80 15.06
N PRO A 77 -14.10 2.91 15.84
CA PRO A 77 -15.45 2.85 15.29
C PRO A 77 -15.79 4.04 14.37
N ALA A 78 -15.01 5.12 14.41
CA ALA A 78 -15.18 6.26 13.52
C ALA A 78 -14.38 6.12 12.21
N ARG A 79 -13.46 5.14 12.12
CA ARG A 79 -12.59 4.98 10.95
C ARG A 79 -13.29 4.22 9.84
N VAL A 80 -13.17 4.76 8.63
CA VAL A 80 -13.69 4.13 7.40
C VAL A 80 -12.53 3.72 6.52
N ALA A 81 -12.38 2.42 6.28
CA ALA A 81 -11.44 1.92 5.29
C ALA A 81 -12.09 1.97 3.89
N VAL A 82 -11.50 2.74 2.99
CA VAL A 82 -11.98 2.90 1.61
C VAL A 82 -11.07 2.11 0.69
N ALA A 83 -11.63 1.18 -0.07
CA ALA A 83 -10.89 0.47 -1.10
C ALA A 83 -10.54 1.43 -2.25
N MET A 84 -9.25 1.67 -2.46
CA MET A 84 -8.73 2.62 -3.43
C MET A 84 -8.11 1.89 -4.64
N SER A 85 -8.74 2.03 -5.80
CA SER A 85 -8.26 1.44 -7.06
C SER A 85 -7.39 2.39 -7.88
N GLY A 86 -7.30 3.67 -7.48
CA GLY A 86 -6.70 4.74 -8.27
C GLY A 86 -7.66 5.36 -9.30
N GLY A 87 -8.90 4.84 -9.38
CA GLY A 87 -9.95 5.38 -10.26
C GLY A 87 -10.83 6.43 -9.58
N VAL A 88 -11.59 7.17 -10.40
CA VAL A 88 -12.46 8.28 -9.99
C VAL A 88 -13.51 7.86 -8.97
N ASP A 89 -14.15 6.70 -9.14
CA ASP A 89 -15.21 6.25 -8.23
C ASP A 89 -14.67 6.04 -6.81
N SER A 90 -13.49 5.43 -6.68
CA SER A 90 -12.84 5.23 -5.38
C SER A 90 -12.40 6.56 -4.76
N ALA A 91 -11.95 7.52 -5.57
CA ALA A 91 -11.66 8.87 -5.10
C ALA A 91 -12.91 9.56 -4.56
N VAL A 92 -14.05 9.48 -5.26
CA VAL A 92 -15.33 10.04 -4.80
C VAL A 92 -15.80 9.34 -3.52
N ALA A 93 -15.65 8.02 -3.41
CA ALA A 93 -15.96 7.29 -2.18
C ALA A 93 -15.11 7.79 -0.99
N LEU A 94 -13.82 8.04 -1.21
CA LEU A 94 -12.92 8.63 -0.20
C LEU A 94 -13.42 10.02 0.26
N LEU A 95 -13.89 10.85 -0.67
CA LEU A 95 -14.46 12.17 -0.34
C LEU A 95 -15.67 12.04 0.58
N HIS A 96 -16.56 11.09 0.30
CA HIS A 96 -17.76 10.86 1.10
C HIS A 96 -17.44 10.26 2.47
N ALA A 97 -16.39 9.45 2.59
CA ALA A 97 -15.96 8.86 3.85
C ALA A 97 -15.40 9.89 4.85
N GLY A 98 -14.90 11.03 4.36
CA GLY A 98 -14.54 12.18 5.18
C GLY A 98 -13.21 12.04 5.93
N PRO A 99 -12.97 12.84 6.97
CA PRO A 99 -11.65 13.05 7.57
C PRO A 99 -11.12 11.85 8.37
N HIS A 100 -11.96 10.88 8.72
CA HIS A 100 -11.55 9.66 9.41
C HIS A 100 -11.28 8.49 8.45
N ALA A 101 -11.23 8.76 7.15
CA ALA A 101 -10.98 7.73 6.16
C ALA A 101 -9.51 7.29 6.12
N ILE A 102 -9.29 6.03 5.79
CA ILE A 102 -8.00 5.48 5.35
C ILE A 102 -8.18 4.89 3.95
N GLY A 103 -7.32 5.28 3.03
CA GLY A 103 -7.24 4.64 1.71
C GLY A 103 -6.51 3.31 1.80
N VAL A 104 -7.09 2.26 1.22
CA VAL A 104 -6.50 0.92 1.21
C VAL A 104 -6.47 0.40 -0.22
N THR A 105 -5.27 0.14 -0.74
CA THR A 105 -5.10 -0.56 -2.02
C THR A 105 -4.69 -2.01 -1.76
N LEU A 106 -5.29 -2.94 -2.50
CA LEU A 106 -4.97 -4.37 -2.38
C LEU A 106 -4.08 -4.77 -3.54
N ARG A 107 -2.88 -5.27 -3.27
CA ARG A 107 -2.07 -5.95 -4.28
C ARG A 107 -2.61 -7.38 -4.41
N LEU A 108 -3.30 -7.64 -5.51
CA LEU A 108 -3.94 -8.92 -5.81
C LEU A 108 -3.11 -9.76 -6.78
N TRP A 109 -3.48 -11.05 -6.89
CA TRP A 109 -2.73 -12.01 -7.71
C TRP A 109 -2.69 -11.60 -9.18
N ILE A 110 -1.51 -11.70 -9.77
CA ILE A 110 -1.26 -11.56 -11.20
C ILE A 110 -0.64 -12.88 -11.66
N ASP A 111 -1.03 -13.36 -12.84
CA ASP A 111 -0.45 -14.56 -13.42
C ASP A 111 1.03 -14.34 -13.73
N PRO A 112 1.97 -15.13 -13.17
CA PRO A 112 3.39 -14.98 -13.44
C PRO A 112 3.78 -15.29 -14.89
N VAL A 113 2.90 -15.92 -15.67
CA VAL A 113 3.11 -16.26 -17.09
C VAL A 113 2.34 -15.30 -18.01
N ALA A 114 1.52 -14.39 -17.47
CA ALA A 114 0.79 -13.44 -18.30
C ALA A 114 1.75 -12.44 -18.96
N PRO A 115 1.61 -12.21 -20.28
CA PRO A 115 2.51 -11.35 -21.05
C PRO A 115 2.38 -9.85 -20.71
N ASP A 116 1.24 -9.41 -20.17
CA ASP A 116 0.97 -7.99 -19.86
C ASP A 116 0.56 -7.81 -18.39
N SER A 117 1.53 -7.60 -17.49
CA SER A 117 1.27 -7.20 -16.10
C SER A 117 0.75 -5.75 -15.98
N GLU A 118 0.85 -4.95 -17.05
CA GLU A 118 0.43 -3.53 -17.07
C GLU A 118 -1.10 -3.36 -17.02
N ARG A 119 -1.88 -4.39 -17.39
CA ARG A 119 -3.36 -4.37 -17.31
C ARG A 119 -3.92 -4.97 -16.03
N ALA A 120 -3.07 -5.35 -15.08
CA ALA A 120 -3.57 -5.75 -13.78
C ALA A 120 -4.36 -4.59 -13.15
N CYS A 121 -5.45 -4.91 -12.45
CA CYS A 121 -6.31 -3.95 -11.74
C CYS A 121 -5.58 -3.18 -10.60
N CYS A 122 -4.25 -3.24 -10.57
CA CYS A 122 -3.31 -2.71 -9.58
C CYS A 122 -1.98 -2.34 -10.26
N SER A 123 -2.00 -1.64 -11.41
CA SER A 123 -0.76 -1.14 -12.01
C SER A 123 0.00 -0.22 -11.02
N PRO A 124 1.33 -0.10 -11.11
CA PRO A 124 2.08 0.83 -10.26
C PRO A 124 1.51 2.25 -10.28
N GLU A 125 1.08 2.74 -11.45
CA GLU A 125 0.46 4.05 -11.63
C GLU A 125 -0.86 4.18 -10.87
N ALA A 126 -1.67 3.12 -10.85
CA ALA A 126 -2.94 3.13 -10.11
C ALA A 126 -2.73 3.21 -8.59
N VAL A 127 -1.69 2.54 -8.08
CA VAL A 127 -1.31 2.61 -6.65
C VAL A 127 -0.81 4.02 -6.29
N ILE A 128 0.03 4.61 -7.15
CA ILE A 128 0.52 5.99 -6.98
C ILE A 128 -0.66 6.96 -6.97
N ALA A 129 -1.57 6.89 -7.96
CA ALA A 129 -2.74 7.76 -8.04
C ALA A 129 -3.65 7.62 -6.81
N ALA A 130 -3.87 6.40 -6.31
CA ALA A 130 -4.62 6.15 -5.08
C ALA A 130 -3.98 6.82 -3.86
N ARG A 131 -2.65 6.69 -3.71
CA ARG A 131 -1.87 7.29 -2.63
C ARG A 131 -1.91 8.81 -2.69
N GLU A 132 -1.58 9.40 -3.84
CA GLU A 132 -1.58 10.85 -4.06
C GLU A 132 -2.97 11.45 -3.79
N THR A 133 -4.04 10.75 -4.20
CA THR A 133 -5.42 11.16 -3.90
C THR A 133 -5.68 11.26 -2.39
N CYS A 134 -5.17 10.30 -1.61
CA CYS A 134 -5.30 10.31 -0.15
C CYS A 134 -4.43 11.41 0.48
N HIS A 135 -3.16 11.48 0.09
CA HIS A 135 -2.18 12.43 0.61
C HIS A 135 -2.57 13.89 0.34
N ALA A 136 -3.15 14.19 -0.82
CA ALA A 136 -3.69 15.51 -1.13
C ALA A 136 -4.79 15.98 -0.15
N ARG A 137 -5.34 15.08 0.67
CA ARG A 137 -6.32 15.35 1.72
C ARG A 137 -5.78 15.13 3.13
N GLY A 138 -4.48 14.86 3.27
CA GLY A 138 -3.86 14.50 4.55
C GLY A 138 -4.37 13.18 5.11
N LEU A 139 -4.91 12.30 4.26
CA LEU A 139 -5.44 11.00 4.66
C LEU A 139 -4.36 9.91 4.48
N PRO A 140 -4.29 8.93 5.39
CA PRO A 140 -3.37 7.81 5.25
C PRO A 140 -3.76 6.90 4.09
N HIS A 141 -2.74 6.38 3.41
CA HIS A 141 -2.90 5.33 2.41
C HIS A 141 -1.97 4.15 2.71
N VAL A 142 -2.50 2.93 2.58
CA VAL A 142 -1.71 1.70 2.73
C VAL A 142 -1.99 0.73 1.61
N THR A 143 -0.96 -0.07 1.29
CA THR A 143 -1.09 -1.19 0.35
C THR A 143 -0.95 -2.50 1.11
N LEU A 144 -1.95 -3.37 0.97
CA LEU A 144 -1.95 -4.71 1.58
C LEU A 144 -1.68 -5.76 0.49
N ASP A 145 -0.72 -6.63 0.73
CA ASP A 145 -0.45 -7.76 -0.15
C ASP A 145 -1.38 -8.93 0.19
N LEU A 146 -2.32 -9.22 -0.73
CA LEU A 146 -3.30 -10.30 -0.59
C LEU A 146 -3.26 -11.25 -1.79
N ARG A 147 -2.10 -11.33 -2.48
CA ARG A 147 -1.93 -12.16 -3.69
C ARG A 147 -2.28 -13.61 -3.42
N ASP A 148 -1.78 -14.17 -2.33
CA ASP A 148 -1.97 -15.59 -2.02
C ASP A 148 -3.42 -15.88 -1.59
N GLU A 149 -4.01 -15.01 -0.78
CA GLU A 149 -5.40 -15.08 -0.34
C GLU A 149 -6.33 -15.03 -1.55
N PHE A 150 -6.15 -14.06 -2.44
CA PHE A 150 -6.96 -13.89 -3.63
C PHE A 150 -6.81 -15.07 -4.59
N ARG A 151 -5.59 -15.58 -4.78
CA ARG A 151 -5.36 -16.78 -5.58
C ARG A 151 -6.13 -17.97 -5.05
N ARG A 152 -6.08 -18.21 -3.73
CA ARG A 152 -6.76 -19.34 -3.08
C ARG A 152 -8.28 -19.20 -3.13
N ALA A 153 -8.80 -18.01 -2.83
CA ALA A 153 -10.23 -17.76 -2.61
C ALA A 153 -11.01 -17.43 -3.88
N VAL A 154 -10.35 -16.87 -4.91
CA VAL A 154 -11.03 -16.39 -6.13
C VAL A 154 -10.50 -17.11 -7.36
N VAL A 155 -9.19 -17.03 -7.62
CA VAL A 155 -8.59 -17.57 -8.86
C VAL A 155 -8.71 -19.10 -8.95
N ALA A 156 -8.36 -19.81 -7.89
CA ALA A 156 -8.39 -21.28 -7.90
C ALA A 156 -9.83 -21.83 -8.05
N PRO A 157 -10.86 -21.33 -7.35
CA PRO A 157 -12.25 -21.67 -7.63
C PRO A 157 -12.70 -21.33 -9.06
N PHE A 158 -12.32 -20.15 -9.57
CA PHE A 158 -12.65 -19.72 -10.93
C PHE A 158 -12.12 -20.70 -11.98
N ILE A 159 -10.84 -21.08 -11.90
CA ILE A 159 -10.22 -22.09 -12.79
C ILE A 159 -10.94 -23.44 -12.67
N ARG A 160 -11.25 -23.89 -11.44
CA ARG A 160 -11.97 -25.15 -11.23
C ARG A 160 -13.39 -25.13 -11.80
N GLY A 161 -14.08 -24.00 -11.77
CA GLY A 161 -15.40 -23.84 -12.38
C GLY A 161 -15.35 -24.05 -13.89
N TYR A 162 -14.46 -23.33 -14.57
CA TYR A 162 -14.24 -23.53 -16.01
C TYR A 162 -13.84 -24.97 -16.36
N ALA A 163 -12.99 -25.62 -15.56
CA ALA A 163 -12.62 -27.02 -15.78
C ALA A 163 -13.81 -28.01 -15.68
N ARG A 164 -14.90 -27.61 -15.00
CA ARG A 164 -16.16 -28.36 -14.94
C ARG A 164 -17.18 -27.94 -16.01
N GLY A 165 -16.83 -27.02 -16.89
CA GLY A 165 -17.76 -26.46 -17.90
C GLY A 165 -18.74 -25.44 -17.33
N GLU A 166 -18.46 -24.85 -16.17
CA GLU A 166 -19.26 -23.78 -15.59
C GLU A 166 -18.82 -22.40 -16.11
N THR A 167 -19.68 -21.38 -15.97
CA THR A 167 -19.33 -19.96 -16.15
C THR A 167 -19.40 -19.27 -14.78
N PRO A 168 -18.32 -19.36 -13.98
CA PRO A 168 -18.25 -18.77 -12.64
C PRO A 168 -18.16 -17.24 -12.64
#